data_AF-A0A953X4W9-F1
#
_entry.id   AF-A0A953X4W9-F1
#
_cell.length_a   1.000
_cell.length_b   1.000
_cell.length_c   1.000
_cell.angle_alpha   90.00
_cell.angle_beta   90.00
_cell.angle_gamma   90.00
#
_symmetry.space_group_name_H-M   'P 1'
#
loop_
_entity.id
_entity.type
_entity.pdbx_description
1 polymer ?
#
loop_
_entity_poly.entity_id
_entity_poly.type
_entity_poly.pdbx_seq_one_letter_code
_entity_poly.pdbx_strand_id
1 'polypeptide(L)'
;MKKAWCLSLAASLAACGQPAAPPDAPPAEVAEPSETAPEAEIQSPYEIGQPSASDVDYAALAAYPEGWAVTTGWPGEYPAGFVVLDPGVTVDGRARPNPQEPATVPCTLPQYANYQIWNQPRVDGDELTFIVATKEVPVTLKSDASIEVPTDAGGMQTLELKAGDVLSYLRYLGEGFAVFGFNGAEYDINEAELRDISDLDASAITEDQWV
;
A
#
# COMPACT_ATOMS: atom_id res chain seq x y z
N MET A 1 -12.74 6.11 -61.19
CA MET A 1 -11.53 5.88 -60.36
C MET A 1 -11.92 6.16 -58.91
N LYS A 2 -12.23 5.11 -58.14
CA LYS A 2 -11.52 4.61 -56.95
C LYS A 2 -11.43 5.60 -55.75
N LYS A 3 -12.23 5.26 -54.72
CA LYS A 3 -11.93 5.24 -53.26
C LYS A 3 -11.85 6.60 -52.54
N ALA A 4 -12.21 6.76 -51.26
CA ALA A 4 -12.96 5.98 -50.27
C ALA A 4 -13.21 6.92 -49.06
N TRP A 5 -14.22 6.58 -48.25
CA TRP A 5 -14.50 7.15 -46.92
C TRP A 5 -13.33 6.98 -45.93
N CYS A 6 -13.22 7.88 -44.94
CA CYS A 6 -13.51 7.55 -43.54
C CYS A 6 -13.57 8.79 -42.64
N LEU A 7 -14.57 8.78 -41.78
CA LEU A 7 -14.90 9.71 -40.70
C LEU A 7 -14.33 9.14 -39.39
N SER A 8 -14.07 10.05 -38.44
CA SER A 8 -14.17 9.88 -36.96
C SER A 8 -12.89 9.78 -36.13
N LEU A 9 -12.74 10.82 -35.31
CA LEU A 9 -12.31 10.92 -33.89
C LEU A 9 -11.65 9.72 -33.21
N ALA A 10 -10.61 10.02 -32.42
CA ALA A 10 -10.63 9.76 -30.98
C ALA A 10 -9.67 10.71 -30.25
N ALA A 11 -10.21 11.48 -29.31
CA ALA A 11 -9.44 12.16 -28.28
C ALA A 11 -9.00 11.11 -27.26
N SER A 12 -7.70 10.94 -27.09
CA SER A 12 -7.13 10.06 -26.07
C SER A 12 -7.19 10.77 -24.72
N LEU A 13 -8.04 10.28 -23.82
CA LEU A 13 -7.89 10.49 -22.39
C LEU A 13 -6.58 9.81 -21.96
N ALA A 14 -5.67 10.58 -21.39
CA ALA A 14 -4.43 10.07 -20.84
C ALA A 14 -4.75 9.35 -19.52
N ALA A 15 -4.57 8.03 -19.52
CA ALA A 15 -4.36 7.19 -18.35
C ALA A 15 -3.18 6.28 -18.70
N CYS A 16 -2.19 6.22 -17.80
CA CYS A 16 -0.87 5.59 -17.94
C CYS A 16 0.17 6.35 -18.79
N GLY A 17 1.12 6.98 -18.09
CA GLY A 17 2.52 7.13 -18.51
C GLY A 17 2.82 8.05 -19.69
N GLN A 18 3.40 9.22 -19.42
CA GLN A 18 4.00 10.06 -20.46
C GLN A 18 5.20 9.38 -21.16
N PRO A 19 5.49 9.72 -22.43
CA PRO A 19 6.49 9.04 -23.24
C PRO A 19 7.93 9.35 -22.80
N ALA A 20 8.78 8.32 -22.91
CA ALA A 20 10.20 8.33 -22.57
C ALA A 20 11.00 9.45 -23.28
N ALA A 21 11.91 10.08 -22.53
CA ALA A 21 12.89 11.02 -23.05
C ALA A 21 13.87 10.31 -24.02
N PRO A 22 14.34 10.99 -25.08
CA PRO A 22 15.22 10.39 -26.07
C PRO A 22 16.62 10.07 -25.49
N PRO A 23 17.26 8.98 -25.97
CA PRO A 23 18.58 8.58 -25.51
C PRO A 23 19.63 9.38 -26.27
N ASP A 24 20.15 10.46 -25.68
CA ASP A 24 21.50 10.98 -25.94
C ASP A 24 21.78 12.17 -25.02
N ALA A 25 22.23 11.88 -23.80
CA ALA A 25 22.98 12.82 -22.98
C ALA A 25 24.34 12.17 -22.66
N PRO A 26 25.47 12.86 -22.90
CA PRO A 26 26.79 12.30 -22.61
C PRO A 26 26.99 12.12 -21.09
N PRO A 27 27.85 11.16 -20.67
CA PRO A 27 28.02 10.85 -19.26
C PRO A 27 28.63 12.04 -18.51
N ALA A 28 28.00 12.41 -17.39
CA ALA A 28 28.53 13.40 -16.48
C ALA A 28 29.85 12.93 -15.84
N GLU A 29 30.81 13.84 -15.78
CA GLU A 29 32.12 13.69 -15.18
C GLU A 29 32.00 13.35 -13.68
N VAL A 30 32.61 12.25 -13.24
CA VAL A 30 32.56 11.80 -11.84
C VAL A 30 33.48 12.70 -11.01
N ALA A 31 32.89 13.62 -10.25
CA ALA A 31 33.59 14.35 -9.21
C ALA A 31 33.88 13.42 -8.02
N GLU A 32 35.11 13.45 -7.50
CA GLU A 32 35.52 12.69 -6.32
C GLU A 32 34.68 13.08 -5.08
N PRO A 33 34.38 12.13 -4.16
CA PRO A 33 33.52 12.40 -3.02
C PRO A 33 34.25 13.30 -2.02
N SER A 34 33.71 14.51 -1.82
CA SER A 34 34.11 15.40 -0.73
C SER A 34 33.55 14.86 0.59
N GLU A 35 34.44 14.51 1.53
CA GLU A 35 34.12 14.16 2.92
C GLU A 35 33.57 15.38 3.68
N THR A 36 32.34 15.80 3.40
CA THR A 36 31.49 16.54 4.35
C THR A 36 30.06 16.61 3.81
N ALA A 37 29.36 15.47 3.77
CA ALA A 37 27.91 15.48 3.71
C ALA A 37 27.39 15.74 5.14
N PRO A 38 26.47 16.69 5.36
CA PRO A 38 25.78 16.79 6.64
C PRO A 38 25.08 15.45 6.88
N GLU A 39 25.18 14.97 8.12
CA GLU A 39 24.47 13.80 8.62
C GLU A 39 22.98 14.02 8.32
N ALA A 40 22.49 13.38 7.26
CA ALA A 40 21.06 13.29 7.03
C ALA A 40 20.52 12.58 8.26
N GLU A 41 19.60 13.25 8.96
CA GLU A 41 18.85 12.61 10.04
C GLU A 41 18.28 11.32 9.48
N ILE A 42 18.82 10.19 9.92
CA ILE A 42 18.26 8.89 9.63
C ILE A 42 16.97 8.88 10.41
N GLN A 43 15.87 9.25 9.73
CA GLN A 43 14.54 9.03 10.23
C GLN A 43 14.45 7.57 10.68
N SER A 44 13.95 7.39 11.90
CA SER A 44 13.89 6.10 12.53
C SER A 44 13.19 5.09 11.61
N PRO A 45 13.59 3.80 11.57
CA PRO A 45 12.83 2.78 10.85
C PRO A 45 11.37 2.63 11.34
N TYR A 46 11.02 3.28 12.47
CA TYR A 46 9.65 3.39 12.98
C TYR A 46 8.81 4.49 12.32
N GLU A 47 9.41 5.40 11.53
CA GLU A 47 8.66 6.18 10.53
C GLU A 47 8.37 5.23 9.36
N ILE A 48 7.47 4.26 9.60
CA ILE A 48 6.75 3.61 8.51
C ILE A 48 6.10 4.79 7.79
N GLY A 49 6.62 5.14 6.61
CA GLY A 49 6.06 6.19 5.79
C GLY A 49 4.60 5.85 5.59
N GLN A 50 3.73 6.48 6.38
CA GLN A 50 2.31 6.26 6.27
C GLN A 50 1.98 6.68 4.84
N PRO A 51 1.43 5.79 4.01
CA PRO A 51 0.94 6.21 2.71
C PRO A 51 0.00 7.39 2.98
N SER A 52 0.24 8.51 2.29
CA SER A 52 -0.59 9.71 2.44
C SER A 52 -2.05 9.31 2.38
N ALA A 53 -2.85 9.72 3.36
CA ALA A 53 -4.28 9.45 3.37
C ALA A 53 -4.87 9.86 2.02
N SER A 54 -5.25 8.87 1.23
CA SER A 54 -5.91 9.09 -0.04
C SER A 54 -7.34 9.52 0.27
N ASP A 55 -7.81 10.62 -0.33
CA ASP A 55 -9.23 11.00 -0.28
C ASP A 55 -10.13 9.97 -1.00
N VAL A 56 -9.55 8.94 -1.62
CA VAL A 56 -10.27 7.86 -2.29
C VAL A 56 -10.79 6.86 -1.25
N ASP A 57 -12.11 6.69 -1.23
CA ASP A 57 -12.78 5.61 -0.50
C ASP A 57 -12.52 4.26 -1.20
N TYR A 58 -11.39 3.64 -0.88
CA TYR A 58 -10.99 2.35 -1.45
C TYR A 58 -11.92 1.22 -1.02
N ALA A 59 -12.54 1.30 0.16
CA ALA A 59 -13.53 0.31 0.58
C ALA A 59 -14.75 0.33 -0.35
N ALA A 60 -15.30 1.51 -0.65
CA ALA A 60 -16.40 1.65 -1.60
C ALA A 60 -16.00 1.26 -3.03
N LEU A 61 -14.77 1.57 -3.45
CA LEU A 61 -14.28 1.26 -4.79
C LEU A 61 -14.03 -0.23 -4.99
N ALA A 62 -13.47 -0.90 -3.99
CA ALA A 62 -13.19 -2.33 -3.97
C ALA A 62 -14.48 -3.16 -3.88
N ALA A 63 -15.49 -2.69 -3.13
CA ALA A 63 -16.78 -3.36 -2.95
C ALA A 63 -16.65 -4.82 -2.46
N TYR A 64 -15.74 -5.07 -1.52
CA TYR A 64 -15.70 -6.34 -0.80
C TYR A 64 -17.00 -6.55 0.01
N PRO A 65 -17.40 -7.81 0.26
CA PRO A 65 -18.54 -8.10 1.12
C PRO A 65 -18.26 -7.72 2.59
N GLU A 66 -19.32 -7.69 3.40
CA GLU A 66 -19.22 -7.47 4.85
C GLU A 66 -18.23 -8.45 5.51
N GLY A 67 -17.50 -7.97 6.53
CA GLY A 67 -16.44 -8.72 7.22
C GLY A 67 -15.08 -8.64 6.54
N TRP A 68 -14.90 -7.69 5.62
CA TRP A 68 -13.61 -7.32 5.05
C TRP A 68 -13.32 -5.84 5.30
N ALA A 69 -12.09 -5.56 5.71
CA ALA A 69 -11.55 -4.22 5.78
C ALA A 69 -10.65 -3.96 4.58
N VAL A 70 -10.70 -2.76 4.02
CA VAL A 70 -9.83 -2.33 2.92
C VAL A 70 -9.00 -1.17 3.42
N THR A 71 -7.70 -1.37 3.59
CA THR A 71 -6.78 -0.42 4.22
C THR A 71 -5.58 -0.14 3.32
N THR A 72 -4.91 0.99 3.53
CA THR A 72 -3.72 1.38 2.75
C THR A 72 -2.46 0.70 3.28
N GLY A 73 -1.57 0.31 2.38
CA GLY A 73 -0.32 -0.41 2.65
C GLY A 73 -0.42 -1.91 2.35
N TRP A 74 0.71 -2.62 2.41
CA TRP A 74 0.79 -4.07 2.28
C TRP A 74 1.32 -4.73 3.57
N PRO A 75 0.92 -5.98 3.86
CA PRO A 75 1.32 -6.73 5.04
C PRO A 75 2.80 -7.13 5.02
N GLY A 76 3.36 -7.26 6.22
CA GLY A 76 4.70 -7.78 6.49
C GLY A 76 5.76 -6.71 6.78
N GLU A 77 6.77 -7.12 7.54
CA GLU A 77 7.95 -6.29 7.86
C GLU A 77 8.69 -5.83 6.62
N TYR A 78 8.75 -6.72 5.61
CA TYR A 78 9.27 -6.45 4.28
C TYR A 78 8.17 -6.74 3.27
N PRO A 79 7.26 -5.78 3.01
CA PRO A 79 6.18 -5.98 2.07
C PRO A 79 6.73 -6.39 0.71
N ALA A 80 6.01 -7.32 0.08
CA ALA A 80 6.39 -7.86 -1.20
C ALA A 80 6.54 -6.75 -2.26
N GLY A 81 7.25 -7.08 -3.33
CA GLY A 81 7.38 -6.23 -4.50
C GLY A 81 7.77 -7.06 -5.71
N PHE A 82 7.71 -6.45 -6.89
CA PHE A 82 8.13 -7.12 -8.12
C PHE A 82 8.88 -6.18 -9.04
N VAL A 83 9.75 -6.76 -9.87
CA VAL A 83 10.54 -6.04 -10.87
C VAL A 83 10.20 -6.56 -12.25
N VAL A 84 10.05 -5.65 -13.20
CA VAL A 84 9.84 -5.99 -14.62
C VAL A 84 11.21 -6.13 -15.28
N LEU A 85 11.57 -7.32 -15.74
CA LEU A 85 12.91 -7.55 -16.30
C LEU A 85 12.97 -7.38 -17.82
N ASP A 86 11.90 -7.76 -18.51
CA ASP A 86 11.83 -7.77 -19.97
C ASP A 86 11.12 -6.51 -20.50
N PRO A 87 11.48 -6.04 -21.71
CA PRO A 87 10.77 -4.93 -22.35
C PRO A 87 9.41 -5.39 -22.89
N GLY A 88 8.46 -4.47 -22.92
CA GLY A 88 7.14 -4.70 -23.53
C GLY A 88 6.20 -5.58 -22.69
N VAL A 89 6.49 -5.77 -21.40
CA VAL A 89 5.58 -6.47 -20.48
C VAL A 89 4.28 -5.69 -20.36
N THR A 90 3.17 -6.38 -20.61
CA THR A 90 1.82 -5.87 -20.37
C THR A 90 1.09 -6.91 -19.53
N VAL A 91 0.45 -6.46 -18.46
CA VAL A 91 -0.38 -7.27 -17.58
C VAL A 91 -1.82 -6.79 -17.65
N ASP A 92 -2.79 -7.69 -17.56
CA ASP A 92 -4.18 -7.29 -17.42
C ASP A 92 -4.46 -6.98 -15.94
N GLY A 93 -4.67 -5.70 -15.65
CA GLY A 93 -5.16 -5.20 -14.37
C GLY A 93 -6.68 -5.24 -14.28
N ARG A 94 -7.18 -5.02 -13.07
CA ARG A 94 -8.61 -4.81 -12.81
C ARG A 94 -8.89 -3.32 -12.78
N ALA A 95 -10.08 -2.91 -13.22
CA ALA A 95 -10.49 -1.50 -13.13
C ALA A 95 -10.70 -1.03 -11.68
N ARG A 96 -10.82 -1.97 -10.74
CA ARG A 96 -11.02 -1.78 -9.30
C ARG A 96 -10.35 -2.95 -8.55
N PRO A 97 -9.91 -2.77 -7.29
CA PRO A 97 -9.32 -3.82 -6.48
C PRO A 97 -10.43 -4.75 -5.96
N ASN A 98 -11.02 -5.55 -6.86
CA ASN A 98 -12.07 -6.51 -6.55
C ASN A 98 -11.73 -7.85 -7.20
N PRO A 99 -11.60 -8.95 -6.43
CA PRO A 99 -11.15 -10.23 -6.96
C PRO A 99 -12.21 -10.92 -7.83
N GLN A 100 -13.48 -10.49 -7.76
CA GLN A 100 -14.60 -11.05 -8.51
C GLN A 100 -14.79 -10.40 -9.89
N GLU A 101 -14.26 -9.20 -10.09
CA GLU A 101 -14.29 -8.52 -11.39
C GLU A 101 -13.26 -9.15 -12.34
N PRO A 102 -13.39 -9.05 -13.68
CA PRO A 102 -12.39 -9.57 -14.60
C PRO A 102 -11.19 -8.61 -14.76
N ALA A 103 -10.00 -9.17 -14.95
CA ALA A 103 -8.80 -8.44 -15.29
C ALA A 103 -8.81 -8.17 -16.79
N THR A 104 -9.05 -6.93 -17.18
CA THR A 104 -9.29 -6.54 -18.59
C THR A 104 -8.67 -5.21 -18.96
N VAL A 105 -8.03 -4.53 -18.01
CA VAL A 105 -7.38 -3.24 -18.22
C VAL A 105 -5.91 -3.51 -18.55
N PRO A 106 -5.46 -3.34 -19.80
CA PRO A 106 -4.06 -3.61 -20.14
C PRO A 106 -3.16 -2.53 -19.52
N CYS A 107 -2.20 -2.95 -18.70
CA CYS A 107 -1.21 -2.11 -18.05
C CYS A 107 0.17 -2.44 -18.61
N THR A 108 0.75 -1.55 -19.42
CA THR A 108 2.13 -1.70 -19.90
C THR A 108 3.09 -1.24 -18.82
N LEU A 109 4.00 -2.11 -18.42
CA LEU A 109 4.95 -1.86 -17.35
C LEU A 109 6.34 -1.55 -17.91
N PRO A 110 7.02 -0.48 -17.48
CA PRO A 110 8.36 -0.16 -17.97
C PRO A 110 9.39 -1.23 -17.60
N GLN A 111 10.33 -1.49 -18.50
CA GLN A 111 11.47 -2.37 -18.18
C GLN A 111 12.26 -1.80 -17.00
N TYR A 112 12.67 -2.68 -16.09
CA TYR A 112 13.37 -2.41 -14.84
C TYR A 112 12.59 -1.56 -13.83
N ALA A 113 11.28 -1.35 -14.03
CA ALA A 113 10.43 -0.79 -12.99
C ALA A 113 10.37 -1.74 -11.80
N ASN A 114 10.64 -1.21 -10.61
CA ASN A 114 10.53 -1.89 -9.33
C ASN A 114 9.30 -1.37 -8.57
N TYR A 115 8.27 -2.21 -8.45
CA TYR A 115 7.03 -1.93 -7.75
C TYR A 115 7.13 -2.49 -6.34
N GLN A 116 7.46 -1.62 -5.39
CA GLN A 116 7.55 -1.92 -3.97
C GLN A 116 7.18 -0.65 -3.19
N ILE A 117 6.46 -0.79 -2.08
CA ILE A 117 5.85 0.34 -1.35
C ILE A 117 6.83 1.41 -0.88
N TRP A 118 8.10 1.05 -0.64
CA TRP A 118 9.15 1.98 -0.22
C TRP A 118 9.97 2.56 -1.37
N ASN A 119 9.70 2.17 -2.61
CA ASN A 119 10.30 2.82 -3.78
C ASN A 119 9.57 4.13 -4.08
N GLN A 120 9.70 5.12 -3.19
CA GLN A 120 8.97 6.39 -3.27
C GLN A 120 9.06 7.07 -4.65
N PRO A 121 10.23 7.12 -5.33
CA PRO A 121 10.29 7.67 -6.68
C PRO A 121 9.36 7.00 -7.70
N ARG A 122 9.15 5.68 -7.58
CA ARG A 122 8.19 4.95 -8.43
C ARG A 122 6.76 5.16 -7.95
N VAL A 123 6.53 5.13 -6.64
CA VAL A 123 5.20 5.36 -6.05
C VAL A 123 4.66 6.72 -6.47
N ASP A 124 5.44 7.77 -6.29
CA ASP A 124 5.07 9.14 -6.66
C ASP A 124 4.99 9.32 -8.18
N GLY A 125 5.94 8.75 -8.92
CA GLY A 125 6.04 8.92 -10.37
C GLY A 125 4.93 8.24 -11.16
N ASP A 126 4.41 7.12 -10.67
CA ASP A 126 3.33 6.36 -11.30
C ASP A 126 1.99 6.51 -10.54
N GLU A 127 1.93 7.38 -9.52
CA GLU A 127 0.76 7.61 -8.65
C GLU A 127 0.21 6.32 -8.03
N LEU A 128 1.11 5.43 -7.60
CA LEU A 128 0.74 4.11 -7.07
C LEU A 128 0.13 4.21 -5.68
N THR A 129 -0.90 3.42 -5.41
CA THR A 129 -1.40 3.20 -4.06
C THR A 129 -1.44 1.71 -3.77
N PHE A 130 -0.74 1.32 -2.71
CA PHE A 130 -0.76 -0.05 -2.21
C PHE A 130 -1.94 -0.20 -1.25
N ILE A 131 -2.78 -1.19 -1.51
CA ILE A 131 -4.00 -1.44 -0.73
C ILE A 131 -4.02 -2.92 -0.37
N VAL A 132 -4.51 -3.24 0.82
CA VAL A 132 -4.82 -4.60 1.24
C VAL A 132 -6.28 -4.68 1.61
N ALA A 133 -6.96 -5.72 1.12
CA ALA A 133 -8.25 -6.13 1.63
C ALA A 133 -8.04 -7.34 2.54
N THR A 134 -8.39 -7.21 3.82
CA THR A 134 -8.22 -8.27 4.82
C THR A 134 -9.57 -8.71 5.32
N LYS A 135 -9.79 -10.02 5.39
CA LYS A 135 -10.94 -10.58 6.08
C LYS A 135 -10.76 -10.36 7.57
N GLU A 136 -11.67 -9.61 8.18
CA GLU A 136 -11.54 -9.20 9.57
C GLU A 136 -11.54 -10.41 10.52
N VAL A 137 -10.53 -10.47 11.39
CA VAL A 137 -10.46 -11.48 12.44
C VAL A 137 -10.73 -10.81 13.78
N PRO A 138 -11.83 -11.16 14.49
CA PRO A 138 -12.15 -10.54 15.76
C PRO A 138 -11.18 -11.00 16.86
N VAL A 139 -10.67 -10.04 17.62
CA VAL A 139 -9.76 -10.23 18.75
C VAL A 139 -10.42 -9.65 20.00
N THR A 140 -10.81 -10.50 20.93
CA THR A 140 -11.49 -10.08 22.17
C THR A 140 -10.49 -9.89 23.30
N LEU A 141 -10.52 -8.73 23.97
CA LEU A 141 -9.73 -8.50 25.17
C LEU A 141 -10.28 -9.26 26.35
N LYS A 142 -9.39 -9.89 27.12
CA LYS A 142 -9.74 -10.63 28.35
C LYS A 142 -9.48 -9.81 29.62
N SER A 143 -8.78 -8.69 29.50
CA SER A 143 -8.45 -7.76 30.59
C SER A 143 -8.41 -6.32 30.06
N ASP A 144 -8.54 -5.34 30.95
CA ASP A 144 -8.34 -3.93 30.61
C ASP A 144 -6.89 -3.70 30.15
N ALA A 145 -6.71 -2.84 29.15
CA ALA A 145 -5.41 -2.47 28.59
C ALA A 145 -5.32 -0.97 28.32
N SER A 146 -4.11 -0.42 28.40
CA SER A 146 -3.78 0.98 28.10
C SER A 146 -2.55 0.93 27.21
N ILE A 147 -2.72 1.27 25.93
CA ILE A 147 -1.76 1.00 24.86
C ILE A 147 -1.31 2.34 24.27
N GLU A 148 0.00 2.52 24.09
CA GLU A 148 0.50 3.70 23.37
C GLU A 148 0.45 3.44 21.87
N VAL A 149 -0.31 4.27 21.15
CA VAL A 149 -0.47 4.18 19.69
C VAL A 149 -0.07 5.50 19.04
N PRO A 150 0.48 5.48 17.82
CA PRO A 150 0.80 6.70 17.10
C PRO A 150 -0.47 7.50 16.76
N THR A 151 -0.27 8.78 16.45
CA THR A 151 -1.28 9.71 15.95
C THR A 151 -0.85 10.21 14.58
N ASP A 152 -1.82 10.55 13.75
CA ASP A 152 -1.56 11.13 12.41
C ASP A 152 -0.73 12.42 12.45
N ALA A 153 -0.69 13.10 13.61
CA ALA A 153 0.10 14.30 13.83
C ALA A 153 1.58 14.03 14.21
N GLY A 154 2.03 12.77 14.18
CA GLY A 154 3.42 12.39 14.52
C GLY A 154 3.71 12.32 16.03
N GLY A 155 2.68 12.27 16.88
CA GLY A 155 2.80 12.06 18.33
C GLY A 155 2.24 10.69 18.76
N MET A 156 2.27 10.41 20.06
CA MET A 156 1.63 9.23 20.65
C MET A 156 0.35 9.61 21.39
N GLN A 157 -0.63 8.72 21.41
CA GLN A 157 -1.83 8.78 22.25
C GLN A 157 -2.00 7.46 23.01
N THR A 158 -2.73 7.51 24.11
CA THR A 158 -3.09 6.30 24.86
C THR A 158 -4.48 5.83 24.44
N LEU A 159 -4.55 4.60 23.92
CA LEU A 159 -5.79 3.90 23.66
C LEU A 159 -6.19 3.09 24.90
N GLU A 160 -7.26 3.51 25.56
CA GLU A 160 -7.83 2.84 26.72
C GLU A 160 -8.86 1.79 26.28
N LEU A 161 -8.54 0.52 26.53
CA LEU A 161 -9.37 -0.64 26.17
C LEU A 161 -9.86 -1.37 27.42
N LYS A 162 -11.04 -1.96 27.33
CA LYS A 162 -11.70 -2.70 28.41
C LYS A 162 -11.80 -4.19 28.13
N ALA A 163 -11.81 -4.97 29.20
CA ALA A 163 -12.14 -6.38 29.10
C ALA A 163 -13.49 -6.57 28.40
N GLY A 164 -13.52 -7.40 27.35
CA GLY A 164 -14.69 -7.63 26.51
C GLY A 164 -14.76 -6.77 25.25
N ASP A 165 -13.89 -5.76 25.08
CA ASP A 165 -13.76 -5.05 23.81
C ASP A 165 -13.30 -6.01 22.71
N VAL A 166 -13.79 -5.78 21.49
CA VAL A 166 -13.46 -6.57 20.31
C VAL A 166 -12.79 -5.67 19.29
N LEU A 167 -11.55 -6.00 18.94
CA LEU A 167 -10.78 -5.36 17.89
C LEU A 167 -10.86 -6.23 16.63
N SER A 168 -10.77 -5.61 15.46
CA SER A 168 -10.59 -6.33 14.20
C SER A 168 -9.11 -6.35 13.86
N TYR A 169 -8.47 -7.51 13.83
CA TYR A 169 -7.11 -7.64 13.29
C TYR A 169 -7.17 -7.39 11.77
N LEU A 170 -6.35 -6.46 11.27
CA LEU A 170 -6.37 -6.04 9.87
C LEU A 170 -5.09 -6.38 9.10
N ARG A 171 -3.91 -6.31 9.72
CA ARG A 171 -2.64 -6.55 9.03
C ARG A 171 -1.46 -6.68 9.99
N TYR A 172 -0.52 -7.58 9.71
CA TYR A 172 0.80 -7.57 10.33
C TYR A 172 1.72 -6.50 9.71
N LEU A 173 2.42 -5.72 10.52
CA LEU A 173 3.39 -4.71 10.07
C LEU A 173 4.85 -5.17 10.19
N GLY A 174 5.19 -5.98 11.20
CA GLY A 174 6.58 -6.34 11.48
C GLY A 174 6.94 -6.22 12.95
N GLU A 175 7.95 -6.97 13.41
CA GLU A 175 8.47 -6.92 14.79
C GLU A 175 7.44 -6.98 15.93
N GLY A 176 6.30 -7.64 15.71
CA GLY A 176 5.20 -7.70 16.68
C GLY A 176 4.28 -6.48 16.70
N PHE A 177 4.29 -5.67 15.64
CA PHE A 177 3.29 -4.64 15.37
C PHE A 177 2.26 -5.12 14.36
N ALA A 178 1.02 -4.74 14.58
CA ALA A 178 -0.08 -5.00 13.66
C ALA A 178 -1.09 -3.83 13.65
N VAL A 179 -1.81 -3.70 12.55
CA VAL A 179 -2.94 -2.77 12.42
C VAL A 179 -4.20 -3.44 12.95
N PHE A 180 -4.89 -2.75 13.87
CA PHE A 180 -6.19 -3.16 14.39
C PHE A 180 -7.25 -2.09 14.13
N GLY A 181 -8.45 -2.53 13.77
CA GLY A 181 -9.64 -1.69 13.71
C GLY A 181 -10.36 -1.68 15.06
N PHE A 182 -10.69 -0.49 15.57
CA PHE A 182 -11.52 -0.32 16.76
C PHE A 182 -12.34 0.96 16.66
N ASN A 183 -13.65 0.88 16.93
CA ASN A 183 -14.58 2.02 16.86
C ASN A 183 -14.53 2.83 15.54
N GLY A 184 -14.24 2.16 14.42
CA GLY A 184 -14.16 2.78 13.09
C GLY A 184 -12.85 3.51 12.80
N ALA A 185 -11.82 3.35 13.64
CA ALA A 185 -10.47 3.85 13.41
C ALA A 185 -9.46 2.69 13.35
N GLU A 186 -8.36 2.92 12.62
CA GLU A 186 -7.22 2.01 12.55
C GLU A 186 -6.13 2.44 13.54
N TYR A 187 -5.49 1.47 14.17
CA TYR A 187 -4.43 1.68 15.15
C TYR A 187 -3.27 0.74 14.89
N ASP A 188 -2.06 1.30 14.81
CA ASP A 188 -0.83 0.52 14.84
C ASP A 188 -0.51 0.17 16.29
N ILE A 189 -0.69 -1.11 16.65
CA ILE A 189 -0.57 -1.59 18.02
C ILE A 189 0.62 -2.55 18.11
N ASN A 190 1.44 -2.36 19.14
CA ASN A 190 2.39 -3.37 19.58
C ASN A 190 1.61 -4.53 20.23
N GLU A 191 1.65 -5.71 19.59
CA GLU A 191 0.93 -6.90 20.03
C GLU A 191 1.35 -7.35 21.44
N ALA A 192 2.57 -7.03 21.88
CA ALA A 192 3.03 -7.35 23.24
C ALA A 192 2.28 -6.54 24.33
N GLU A 193 1.67 -5.41 23.99
CA GLU A 193 0.85 -4.62 24.91
C GLU A 193 -0.56 -5.21 25.10
N LEU A 194 -0.98 -6.09 24.18
CA LEU A 194 -2.21 -6.87 24.26
C LEU A 194 -2.01 -8.12 25.14
N ARG A 195 -1.85 -7.90 26.45
CA ARG A 195 -1.43 -8.92 27.44
C ARG A 195 -2.26 -10.20 27.43
N ASP A 196 -3.59 -10.09 27.35
CA ASP A 196 -4.50 -11.23 27.33
C ASP A 196 -5.60 -11.02 26.27
N ILE A 197 -5.43 -11.66 25.11
CA ILE A 197 -6.41 -11.65 24.02
C ILE A 197 -6.91 -13.07 23.70
N SER A 198 -8.00 -13.17 22.95
CA SER A 198 -8.37 -14.43 22.27
C SER A 198 -7.24 -14.88 21.33
N ASP A 199 -7.02 -16.19 21.21
CA ASP A 199 -5.99 -16.72 20.32
C ASP A 199 -6.26 -16.28 18.87
N LEU A 200 -5.26 -15.68 18.23
CA LEU A 200 -5.28 -15.36 16.81
C LEU A 200 -4.63 -16.53 16.06
N ASP A 201 -5.42 -17.28 15.29
CA ASP A 201 -4.87 -18.29 14.38
C ASP A 201 -4.36 -17.59 13.13
N ALA A 202 -3.04 -17.53 12.96
CA ALA A 202 -2.41 -16.93 11.77
C ALA A 202 -2.86 -17.61 10.46
N SER A 203 -3.30 -18.87 10.50
CA SER A 203 -3.86 -19.56 9.33
C SER A 203 -5.28 -19.11 8.95
N ALA A 204 -5.93 -18.32 9.81
CA ALA A 204 -7.23 -17.72 9.54
C ALA A 204 -7.15 -16.37 8.79
N ILE A 205 -5.95 -15.77 8.69
CA ILE A 205 -5.76 -14.50 7.99
C ILE A 205 -5.88 -14.73 6.48
N THR A 206 -6.84 -14.02 5.87
CA THR A 206 -7.05 -14.03 4.41
C THR A 206 -6.94 -12.60 3.91
N GLU A 207 -6.04 -12.38 2.96
CA GLU A 207 -5.69 -11.05 2.45
C GLU A 207 -5.56 -11.06 0.93
N ASP A 208 -6.02 -9.99 0.29
CA ASP A 208 -5.77 -9.69 -1.11
C ASP A 208 -5.00 -8.36 -1.22
N GLN A 209 -3.85 -8.39 -1.90
CA GLN A 209 -2.97 -7.23 -2.08
C GLN A 209 -3.17 -6.63 -3.48
N TRP A 210 -3.26 -5.29 -3.52
CA TRP A 210 -3.51 -4.51 -4.73
C TRP A 210 -2.50 -3.36 -4.88
N VAL A 211 -2.14 -3.05 -6.12
CA VAL A 211 -1.33 -1.91 -6.57
C VAL A 211 -1.78 -1.47 -7.95
#